data_AF-A0A2K4MSA1-F1
#
_entry.id   AF-A0A2K4MSA1-F1
#
_cell.length_a   1.000
_cell.length_b   1.000
_cell.length_c   1.000
_cell.angle_alpha   90.00
_cell.angle_beta   90.00
_cell.angle_gamma   90.00
#
_symmetry.space_group_name_H-M   'P 1'
#
loop_
_entity.id
_entity.type
_entity.pdbx_description
1 polymer ?
#
loop_
_entity_poly.entity_id
_entity_poly.type
_entity_poly.pdbx_seq_one_letter_code
_entity_poly.pdbx_strand_id
1 'polypeptide(L)'
;RLALEWELDKQLPPVARVFFYLPFEHSEDLADQQLSVRLFTALEPQVPDGGYLDYAQRHHDVIAEYGRFPHRNAALGRSSTAAELAYLAQPGAGF
;
A
#
# COMPACT_ATOMS: atom_id res chain seq x y z
N ARG A 1 6.66 9.23 9.50
CA ARG A 1 6.37 8.38 10.67
C ARG A 1 6.00 9.19 11.92
N LEU A 2 6.54 10.41 12.11
CA LEU A 2 6.22 11.35 13.22
C LEU A 2 4.76 11.37 13.71
N ALA A 3 3.78 11.44 12.80
CA ALA A 3 2.38 11.50 13.22
C ALA A 3 1.88 10.21 13.90
N LEU A 4 2.42 9.04 13.54
CA LEU A 4 2.15 7.77 14.24
C LEU A 4 2.90 7.69 15.57
N GLU A 5 4.14 8.21 15.61
CA GLU A 5 4.95 8.27 16.84
C GLU A 5 4.29 9.14 17.91
N TRP A 6 3.55 10.17 17.49
CA TRP A 6 2.74 11.02 18.37
C TRP A 6 1.29 10.56 18.49
N GLU A 7 0.95 9.38 17.95
CA GLU A 7 -0.39 8.79 17.97
C GLU A 7 -1.52 9.73 17.49
N LEU A 8 -1.20 10.65 16.58
CA LEU A 8 -2.16 11.64 16.07
C LEU A 8 -3.26 10.96 15.24
N ASP A 9 -2.95 9.85 14.59
CA ASP A 9 -3.92 9.00 13.88
C ASP A 9 -5.01 8.48 14.83
N LYS A 10 -4.65 8.12 16.07
CA LYS A 10 -5.60 7.57 17.05
C LYS A 10 -6.60 8.60 17.57
N GLN A 11 -6.31 9.89 17.41
CA GLN A 11 -7.21 11.00 17.76
C GLN A 11 -8.35 11.18 16.75
N LEU A 12 -8.29 10.50 15.60
CA LEU A 12 -9.30 10.57 14.56
C LEU A 12 -10.27 9.38 14.62
N PRO A 13 -11.49 9.55 14.07
CA PRO A 13 -12.39 8.42 13.80
C PRO A 13 -11.69 7.34 12.96
N PRO A 14 -11.97 6.04 13.17
CA PRO A 14 -11.28 4.94 12.50
C PRO A 14 -11.17 5.09 10.97
N VAL A 15 -12.27 5.45 10.31
CA VAL A 15 -12.28 5.65 8.84
C VAL A 15 -11.30 6.73 8.36
N ALA A 16 -11.04 7.77 9.16
CA ALA A 16 -10.11 8.83 8.80
C ALA A 16 -8.64 8.41 8.95
N ARG A 17 -8.35 7.37 9.75
CA ARG A 17 -6.99 6.83 9.91
C ARG A 17 -6.45 6.20 8.63
N VAL A 18 -7.35 5.74 7.75
CA VAL A 18 -7.01 5.24 6.42
C VAL A 18 -6.08 6.22 5.69
N PHE A 19 -6.39 7.52 5.73
CA PHE A 19 -5.58 8.55 5.07
C PHE A 19 -4.18 8.76 5.68
N PHE A 20 -3.99 8.39 6.94
CA PHE A 20 -2.65 8.37 7.56
C PHE A 20 -1.84 7.15 7.13
N TYR A 21 -2.49 6.07 6.73
CA TYR A 21 -1.85 4.80 6.41
C TYR A 21 -1.55 4.65 4.91
N LEU A 22 -2.39 5.21 4.05
CA LEU A 22 -2.21 5.22 2.59
C LEU A 22 -0.82 5.70 2.11
N PRO A 23 -0.15 6.68 2.74
CA PRO A 23 1.22 7.04 2.34
C PRO A 23 2.21 5.88 2.44
N PHE A 24 2.04 4.96 3.40
CA PHE A 24 2.88 3.77 3.52
C PHE A 24 2.52 2.72 2.47
N GLU A 25 1.23 2.53 2.18
CA GLU A 25 0.74 1.66 1.09
C GLU A 25 1.24 2.11 -0.29
N HIS A 26 1.40 3.43 -0.52
CA HIS A 26 1.87 3.96 -1.79
C HIS A 26 3.39 4.13 -1.88
N SER A 27 4.15 3.76 -0.84
CA SER A 27 5.62 3.83 -0.80
C SER A 27 6.25 2.67 -1.59
N GLU A 28 7.33 2.92 -2.34
CA GLU A 28 8.13 1.86 -2.98
C GLU A 28 9.25 1.37 -2.04
N ASP A 29 8.95 1.25 -0.75
CA ASP A 29 9.84 0.72 0.29
C ASP A 29 9.18 -0.45 1.03
N LEU A 30 9.87 -1.59 1.14
CA LEU A 30 9.31 -2.80 1.72
C LEU A 30 8.97 -2.64 3.22
N ALA A 31 9.75 -1.87 3.98
CA ALA A 31 9.48 -1.67 5.40
C ALA A 31 8.24 -0.80 5.61
N ASP A 32 7.98 0.17 4.72
CA ASP A 32 6.74 0.93 4.71
C ASP A 32 5.54 0.04 4.33
N GLN A 33 5.69 -0.86 3.37
CA GLN A 33 4.61 -1.82 3.02
C GLN A 33 4.25 -2.73 4.19
N GLN A 34 5.25 -3.28 4.87
CA GLN A 34 5.03 -4.09 6.08
C GLN A 34 4.36 -3.27 7.20
N LEU A 35 4.69 -1.98 7.32
CA LEU A 35 4.01 -1.08 8.26
C LEU A 35 2.56 -0.84 7.84
N SER A 36 2.29 -0.59 6.56
CA SER A 36 0.95 -0.42 6.01
C SER A 36 0.05 -1.61 6.37
N VAL A 37 0.49 -2.83 6.05
CA VAL A 37 -0.23 -4.07 6.37
C VAL A 37 -0.54 -4.13 7.86
N ARG A 38 0.44 -3.91 8.74
CA ARG A 38 0.21 -3.94 10.20
C ARG A 38 -0.83 -2.92 10.66
N LEU A 39 -0.79 -1.71 10.12
CA LEU A 39 -1.72 -0.64 10.48
C LEU A 39 -3.15 -0.95 10.02
N PHE A 40 -3.30 -1.45 8.79
CA PHE A 40 -4.59 -1.83 8.25
C PHE A 40 -5.16 -3.09 8.89
N THR A 41 -4.33 -4.06 9.30
CA THR A 41 -4.78 -5.22 10.10
C THR A 41 -5.38 -4.77 11.43
N ALA A 42 -4.75 -3.80 12.11
CA ALA A 42 -5.28 -3.26 13.36
C ALA A 42 -6.56 -2.43 13.17
N LEU A 43 -6.75 -1.85 11.98
CA LEU A 43 -7.91 -1.01 11.66
C LEU A 43 -9.12 -1.80 11.18
N GLU A 44 -8.91 -2.92 10.48
CA GLU A 44 -9.95 -3.77 9.88
C GLU A 44 -11.18 -4.02 10.78
N PRO A 45 -11.06 -4.46 12.05
CA PRO A 45 -12.24 -4.70 12.90
C PRO A 45 -13.02 -3.43 13.28
N GLN A 46 -12.43 -2.24 13.07
CA GLN A 46 -13.05 -0.95 13.33
C GLN A 46 -13.72 -0.36 12.06
N VAL A 47 -13.44 -0.93 10.88
CA VAL A 47 -13.98 -0.49 9.59
C VAL A 47 -14.27 -1.70 8.68
N PRO A 48 -15.24 -2.56 9.05
CA PRO A 48 -15.43 -3.90 8.47
C PRO A 48 -15.79 -3.93 6.98
N ASP A 49 -16.37 -2.87 6.43
CA ASP A 49 -16.80 -2.80 5.02
C ASP A 49 -15.81 -2.03 4.12
N GLY A 50 -14.59 -1.80 4.60
CA GLY A 50 -13.62 -0.92 3.93
C GLY A 50 -12.77 -1.57 2.84
N GLY A 51 -12.54 -2.89 2.91
CA GLY A 51 -11.63 -3.60 2.00
C GLY A 51 -10.15 -3.16 2.08
N TYR A 52 -9.79 -2.25 2.99
CA TYR A 52 -8.48 -1.61 3.02
C TYR A 52 -7.33 -2.59 3.29
N LEU A 53 -7.54 -3.62 4.11
CA LEU A 53 -6.52 -4.61 4.38
C LEU A 53 -6.16 -5.44 3.13
N ASP A 54 -7.15 -5.78 2.29
CA ASP A 54 -6.90 -6.48 1.02
C ASP A 54 -6.00 -5.64 0.10
N TYR A 55 -6.30 -4.34 -0.04
CA TYR A 55 -5.48 -3.43 -0.83
C TYR A 55 -4.06 -3.28 -0.26
N ALA A 56 -3.90 -3.11 1.05
CA ALA A 56 -2.59 -3.02 1.67
C ALA A 56 -1.75 -4.28 1.44
N GLN A 57 -2.37 -5.46 1.51
CA GLN A 57 -1.71 -6.73 1.26
C GLN A 57 -1.27 -6.86 -0.21
N ARG A 58 -2.15 -6.48 -1.14
CA ARG A 58 -1.84 -6.50 -2.58
C ARG A 58 -0.72 -5.53 -2.96
N HIS A 59 -0.70 -4.32 -2.39
CA HIS A 59 0.41 -3.38 -2.58
C HIS A 59 1.73 -3.94 -2.02
N HIS A 60 1.69 -4.53 -0.83
CA HIS A 60 2.84 -5.18 -0.25
C HIS A 60 3.41 -6.26 -1.17
N ASP A 61 2.56 -7.13 -1.71
CA ASP A 61 3.00 -8.25 -2.55
C ASP A 61 3.67 -7.77 -3.85
N VAL A 62 3.15 -6.70 -4.46
CA VAL A 62 3.77 -6.07 -5.63
C VAL A 62 5.16 -5.52 -5.29
N ILE A 63 5.31 -4.82 -4.16
CA ILE A 63 6.62 -4.29 -3.75
C ILE A 63 7.56 -5.40 -3.31
N ALA A 64 7.07 -6.46 -2.66
CA ALA A 64 7.88 -7.61 -2.27
C ALA A 64 8.41 -8.37 -3.50
N GLU A 65 7.62 -8.47 -4.57
CA GLU A 65 8.01 -9.16 -5.80
C GLU A 65 8.88 -8.30 -6.73
N TYR A 66 8.48 -7.05 -6.97
CA TYR A 66 9.12 -6.19 -7.99
C TYR A 66 10.00 -5.07 -7.41
N GLY A 67 9.95 -4.82 -6.10
CA GLY A 67 10.69 -3.74 -5.43
C GLY A 67 10.17 -2.33 -5.74
N ARG A 68 9.12 -2.20 -6.57
CA ARG A 68 8.52 -0.96 -7.04
C ARG A 68 7.14 -1.24 -7.62
N PHE A 69 6.35 -0.20 -7.90
CA PHE A 69 5.07 -0.34 -8.60
C PHE A 69 5.28 -0.28 -10.11
N PRO A 70 5.09 -1.40 -10.86
CA PRO A 70 5.39 -1.43 -12.29
C PRO A 70 4.51 -0.48 -13.12
N HIS A 71 3.29 -0.19 -12.66
CA HIS A 71 2.38 0.73 -13.33
C HIS A 71 2.95 2.16 -13.40
N ARG A 72 3.85 2.53 -12.48
CA ARG A 72 4.52 3.85 -12.44
C ARG A 72 5.71 3.95 -13.38
N ASN A 73 6.16 2.84 -13.97
CA ASN A 73 7.42 2.79 -14.72
C ASN A 73 7.44 3.82 -15.86
N ALA A 74 6.43 3.85 -16.72
CA ALA A 74 6.37 4.80 -17.83
C ALA A 74 6.34 6.26 -17.35
N ALA A 75 5.53 6.56 -16.33
CA ALA A 75 5.40 7.91 -15.77
C ALA A 75 6.70 8.41 -15.13
N LEU A 76 7.52 7.51 -14.60
CA LEU A 76 8.82 7.81 -13.97
C LEU A 76 10.02 7.60 -14.91
N GLY A 77 9.79 7.35 -16.20
CA GLY A 77 10.87 7.15 -17.18
C GLY A 77 11.69 5.86 -17.00
N ARG A 78 11.12 4.84 -16.33
CA ARG A 78 11.74 3.54 -16.07
C ARG A 78 11.34 2.53 -17.14
N SER A 79 12.27 1.66 -17.55
CA SER A 79 11.93 0.49 -18.37
C SER A 79 11.34 -0.64 -17.52
N SER A 80 10.26 -1.25 -18.01
CA SER A 80 9.69 -2.46 -17.42
C SER A 80 10.43 -3.72 -17.88
N THR A 81 10.61 -4.66 -16.98
CA THR A 81 11.07 -6.03 -17.26
C THR A 81 9.95 -6.87 -17.88
N ALA A 82 10.31 -8.04 -18.42
CA ALA A 82 9.31 -8.97 -18.96
C ALA A 82 8.32 -9.46 -17.89
N ALA A 83 8.78 -9.71 -16.66
CA ALA A 83 7.93 -10.12 -15.54
C ALA A 83 6.94 -9.02 -15.16
N GLU A 84 7.41 -7.77 -15.05
CA GLU A 84 6.56 -6.61 -14.80
C GLU A 84 5.50 -6.40 -15.88
N LEU A 85 5.85 -6.58 -17.16
CA LEU A 85 4.89 -6.49 -18.28
C LEU A 85 3.85 -7.62 -18.22
N ALA A 86 4.27 -8.83 -17.89
CA ALA A 86 3.36 -9.96 -17.72
C ALA A 86 2.39 -9.73 -16.55
N TYR A 87 2.87 -9.19 -15.42
CA TYR A 87 2.03 -8.77 -14.30
C TYR A 87 1.00 -7.70 -14.71
N LEU A 88 1.45 -6.64 -15.39
CA LEU A 88 0.56 -5.56 -15.84
C LEU A 88 -0.51 -6.01 -16.85
N ALA A 89 -0.31 -7.15 -17.52
CA ALA A 89 -1.30 -7.74 -18.43
C ALA A 89 -2.40 -8.55 -17.70
N GLN A 90 -2.24 -8.83 -16.41
CA GLN A 90 -3.24 -9.58 -15.63
C GLN A 90 -4.42 -8.69 -15.24
N PRO A 91 -5.67 -9.22 -15.20
CA PRO A 91 -6.82 -8.50 -14.68
C PRO A 91 -6.61 -8.06 -13.23
N GLY A 92 -6.92 -6.80 -12.91
CA GLY A 92 -6.83 -6.28 -11.55
C GLY A 92 -5.40 -5.95 -11.08
N ALA A 93 -4.40 -6.00 -11.97
CA ALA A 93 -3.08 -5.44 -11.74
C ALA A 93 -3.07 -3.91 -11.92
N GLY A 94 -2.02 -3.25 -11.41
CA GLY A 94 -1.79 -1.83 -11.66
C GLY A 94 -2.59 -0.89 -10.77
N PHE A 95 -2.65 -1.19 -9.47
CA PHE A 95 -2.96 -0.26 -8.40
C PHE A 95 -1.66 0.39 -7.89
#